data_AF-A0A7Z6SPP2-F1
#
_entry.id   AF-A0A7Z6SPP2-F1
#
_cell.length_a   1.000
_cell.length_b   1.000
_cell.length_c   1.000
_cell.angle_alpha   90.00
_cell.angle_beta   90.00
_cell.angle_gamma   90.00
#
_symmetry.space_group_name_H-M   'P 1'
#
loop_
_entity.id
_entity.type
_entity.pdbx_description
1 polymer ?
#
loop_
_entity_poly.entity_id
_entity_poly.type
_entity_poly.pdbx_seq_one_letter_code
_entity_poly.pdbx_strand_id
1 'polypeptide(L)'
;MNFNELALNHTIDLLLKGKDYREVVLNTINTEFLDFAISFFKDIIYAKMHDKSIDFSWYQQYVLDNKDPKDIAILCGTNIKTNTYGTSTKEVLQNLENDN
;
A
#
# COMPACT_ATOMS: atom_id res chain seq x y z
N MET A 1 6.65 12.50 17.90
CA MET A 1 7.70 11.72 17.21
C MET A 1 6.99 10.81 16.24
N ASN A 2 7.21 10.95 14.94
CA ASN A 2 6.49 10.20 13.92
C ASN A 2 6.99 8.74 13.92
N PHE A 3 6.11 7.75 13.87
CA PHE A 3 6.47 6.33 13.79
C PHE A 3 7.47 6.07 12.64
N ASN A 4 7.30 6.75 11.51
CA ASN A 4 8.18 6.65 10.35
C ASN A 4 9.60 7.18 10.63
N GLU A 5 9.76 8.22 11.45
CA GLU A 5 11.09 8.73 11.83
C GLU A 5 11.83 7.74 12.74
N LEU A 6 11.10 7.09 13.66
CA LEU A 6 11.68 6.05 14.53
C LEU A 6 12.08 4.82 13.72
N ALA A 7 11.22 4.35 12.81
CA ALA A 7 11.51 3.22 11.95
C ALA A 7 12.70 3.51 11.01
N LEU A 8 12.79 4.72 10.46
CA LEU A 8 13.90 5.16 9.62
C LEU A 8 15.22 5.16 10.40
N ASN A 9 15.26 5.81 11.57
CA ASN A 9 16.47 5.90 12.38
C ASN A 9 16.95 4.52 12.84
N HIS A 10 16.02 3.62 13.20
CA HIS A 10 16.34 2.25 13.56
C HIS A 10 16.88 1.45 12.36
N THR A 11 16.30 1.63 11.18
CA THR A 11 16.77 1.01 9.94
C THR A 11 18.20 1.46 9.61
N ILE A 12 18.49 2.77 9.72
CA ILE A 12 19.82 3.34 9.51
C ILE A 12 20.83 2.75 10.50
N ASP A 13 20.47 2.64 11.79
CA ASP A 13 21.34 2.07 12.82
C ASP A 13 21.67 0.60 12.54
N LEU A 14 20.69 -0.21 12.14
CA LEU A 14 20.90 -1.62 11.78
C LEU A 14 21.80 -1.76 10.55
N LEU A 15 21.59 -0.93 9.52
CA LEU A 15 22.42 -0.88 8.33
C LEU A 15 23.88 -0.55 8.66
N LEU A 16 24.12 0.50 9.45
CA LEU A 16 25.47 0.91 9.87
C LEU A 16 26.18 -0.17 10.69
N LYS A 17 25.42 -0.99 11.42
CA LYS A 17 25.93 -2.12 12.21
C LYS A 17 26.05 -3.43 11.41
N GLY A 18 25.72 -3.44 10.12
CA GLY A 18 25.71 -4.64 9.28
C GLY A 18 24.70 -5.70 9.73
N LYS A 19 23.66 -5.28 10.46
CA LYS A 19 22.59 -6.16 10.96
C LYS A 19 21.42 -6.18 9.98
N ASP A 20 20.66 -7.27 10.02
CA ASP A 20 19.46 -7.39 9.21
C ASP A 20 18.40 -6.37 9.64
N TYR A 21 17.93 -5.59 8.68
CA TYR A 21 16.96 -4.50 8.87
C TYR A 21 15.60 -4.81 8.20
N ARG A 22 15.48 -5.94 7.50
CA ARG A 22 14.30 -6.26 6.68
C ARG A 22 13.03 -6.39 7.51
N GLU A 23 13.13 -6.85 8.75
CA GLU A 23 12.00 -6.93 9.68
C GLU A 23 11.41 -5.54 9.99
N VAL A 24 12.27 -4.54 10.24
CA VAL A 24 11.83 -3.17 10.50
C VAL A 24 11.09 -2.60 9.29
N VAL A 25 11.63 -2.82 8.10
CA VAL A 25 10.99 -2.39 6.84
C VAL A 25 9.64 -3.08 6.63
N LEU A 26 9.55 -4.39 6.87
CA LEU A 26 8.31 -5.14 6.73
C LEU A 26 7.23 -4.65 7.71
N ASN A 27 7.62 -4.35 8.95
CA ASN A 27 6.70 -3.81 9.95
C ASN A 27 6.19 -2.42 9.57
N THR A 28 7.03 -1.57 8.97
CA THR A 28 6.59 -0.27 8.45
C THR A 28 5.55 -0.45 7.34
N ILE A 29 5.81 -1.31 6.36
CA ILE A 29 4.86 -1.59 5.27
C ILE A 29 3.52 -2.11 5.82
N ASN A 30 3.56 -3.06 6.75
CA ASN A 30 2.34 -3.60 7.37
C ASN A 30 1.54 -2.53 8.12
N THR A 31 2.22 -1.60 8.78
CA THR A 31 1.57 -0.50 9.51
C THR A 31 0.90 0.46 8.54
N GLU A 32 1.59 0.88 7.49
CA GLU A 32 1.03 1.78 6.47
C GLU A 32 -0.16 1.14 5.73
N PHE A 33 -0.07 -0.16 5.43
CA PHE A 33 -1.18 -0.90 4.84
C PHE A 33 -2.40 -0.96 5.76
N LEU A 34 -2.20 -1.20 7.06
CA LEU A 34 -3.29 -1.26 8.03
C LEU A 34 -3.99 0.11 8.17
N ASP A 35 -3.21 1.19 8.23
CA ASP A 35 -3.76 2.56 8.30
C ASP A 35 -4.57 2.90 7.05
N PHE A 36 -4.10 2.48 5.87
CA PHE A 36 -4.88 2.57 4.65
C PHE A 36 -6.18 1.76 4.73
N ALA A 37 -6.13 0.49 5.13
CA ALA A 37 -7.30 -0.38 5.20
C ALA A 37 -8.37 0.20 6.14
N ILE A 38 -7.95 0.71 7.30
CA ILE A 38 -8.86 1.37 8.25
C ILE A 38 -9.53 2.59 7.61
N SER A 39 -8.75 3.42 6.92
CA SER A 39 -9.27 4.63 6.27
C SER A 39 -10.23 4.28 5.13
N PHE A 40 -9.88 3.28 4.32
CA PHE A 40 -10.72 2.77 3.25
C PHE A 40 -12.06 2.23 3.76
N PHE A 41 -12.06 1.45 4.85
CA PHE A 41 -13.30 0.96 5.44
C PHE A 41 -14.18 2.07 6.02
N LYS A 42 -13.59 3.12 6.60
CA LYS A 42 -14.35 4.30 7.06
C LYS A 42 -15.07 4.97 5.90
N ASP A 43 -14.44 5.08 4.74
CA ASP A 43 -15.03 5.68 3.55
C ASP A 43 -16.16 4.82 2.96
N ILE A 44 -16.02 3.49 3.00
CA ILE A 44 -17.11 2.57 2.66
C ILE A 44 -18.32 2.81 3.57
N ILE A 45 -18.10 2.85 4.89
CA ILE A 45 -19.17 3.07 5.87
C ILE A 45 -19.83 4.43 5.61
N TYR A 46 -19.04 5.48 5.40
CA TYR A 46 -19.55 6.82 5.10
C TYR A 46 -20.41 6.84 3.83
N ALA A 47 -19.95 6.19 2.76
CA ALA A 47 -20.69 6.08 1.50
C ALA A 47 -22.03 5.36 1.71
N LYS A 48 -22.03 4.22 2.43
CA LYS A 48 -23.26 3.49 2.76
C LYS A 48 -24.24 4.29 3.62
N MET A 49 -23.74 5.03 4.61
CA MET A 49 -24.59 5.86 5.48
C MET A 49 -25.29 7.02 4.74
N HIS A 50 -24.76 7.43 3.59
CA HIS A 50 -25.28 8.55 2.79
C HIS A 50 -25.87 8.09 1.45
N ASP A 51 -26.27 6.82 1.35
CA ASP A 51 -26.85 6.21 0.14
C ASP A 51 -26.03 6.45 -1.14
N LYS A 52 -24.70 6.60 -1.01
CA LYS A 52 -23.80 6.68 -2.16
C LYS A 52 -23.60 5.29 -2.75
N SER A 53 -23.69 5.19 -4.07
CA SER A 53 -23.33 3.97 -4.80
C SER A 53 -21.85 3.67 -4.59
N ILE A 54 -21.55 2.40 -4.32
CA ILE A 54 -20.19 1.86 -4.28
C ILE A 54 -20.10 0.91 -5.47
N ASP A 55 -19.64 1.43 -6.59
CA ASP A 55 -19.40 0.68 -7.82
C ASP A 55 -17.90 0.60 -8.12
N PHE A 56 -17.55 -0.03 -9.24
CA PHE A 56 -16.16 -0.20 -9.64
C PHE A 56 -15.43 1.15 -9.78
N SER A 57 -16.08 2.19 -10.32
CA SER A 57 -15.49 3.51 -10.47
C SER A 57 -15.19 4.17 -9.12
N TRP A 58 -16.09 3.96 -8.14
CA TRP A 58 -15.88 4.39 -6.75
C TRP A 58 -14.70 3.69 -6.09
N TYR A 59 -14.39 2.45 -6.47
CA TYR A 59 -13.20 1.74 -5.97
C TYR A 59 -11.92 2.22 -6.67
N GLN A 60 -11.97 2.43 -7.99
CA GLN A 60 -10.82 2.86 -8.79
C GLN A 60 -10.21 4.19 -8.30
N GLN A 61 -11.01 5.14 -7.80
CA GLN A 61 -10.47 6.39 -7.23
C GLN A 61 -9.57 6.18 -6.00
N TYR A 62 -9.72 5.08 -5.26
CA TYR A 62 -8.88 4.78 -4.08
C TYR A 62 -7.57 4.07 -4.44
N VAL A 63 -7.55 3.39 -5.58
CA VAL A 63 -6.44 2.51 -5.99
C VAL A 63 -5.66 3.07 -7.18
N LEU A 64 -6.31 3.76 -8.12
CA LEU A 64 -5.72 4.14 -9.42
C LEU A 64 -5.54 5.64 -9.61
N ASP A 65 -6.28 6.49 -8.90
CA ASP A 65 -6.18 7.94 -9.07
C ASP A 65 -4.96 8.53 -8.34
N ASN A 66 -4.08 9.15 -9.12
CA ASN A 66 -2.94 9.97 -8.67
C ASN A 66 -1.92 9.32 -7.72
N LYS A 67 -1.75 7.99 -7.76
CA LYS A 67 -0.73 7.30 -6.96
C LYS A 67 0.40 6.75 -7.83
N ASP A 68 1.64 6.83 -7.31
CA ASP A 68 2.78 6.19 -7.95
C ASP A 68 2.50 4.67 -8.03
N PRO A 69 2.84 3.98 -9.13
CA PRO A 69 2.66 2.53 -9.23
C PRO A 69 3.19 1.73 -8.04
N LYS A 70 4.20 2.25 -7.33
CA LYS A 70 4.69 1.65 -6.09
C LYS A 70 3.68 1.70 -4.95
N ASP A 71 3.00 2.83 -4.81
CA ASP A 71 1.96 3.03 -3.81
C ASP A 71 0.76 2.12 -4.12
N ILE A 72 0.39 1.99 -5.40
CA ILE A 72 -0.67 1.07 -5.85
C ILE A 72 -0.35 -0.37 -5.41
N ALA A 73 0.88 -0.82 -5.64
CA ALA A 73 1.28 -2.18 -5.25
C ALA A 73 1.23 -2.40 -3.73
N ILE A 74 1.61 -1.41 -2.92
CA ILE A 74 1.47 -1.47 -1.45
C ILE A 74 0.00 -1.54 -1.03
N LEU A 75 -0.87 -0.74 -1.65
CA LEU A 75 -2.31 -0.69 -1.37
C LEU A 75 -3.03 -1.99 -1.75
N CYS A 76 -2.57 -2.66 -2.81
CA CYS A 76 -3.05 -3.97 -3.23
C CYS A 76 -2.35 -5.13 -2.49
N GLY A 77 -1.56 -4.86 -1.44
CA GLY A 77 -0.88 -5.89 -0.64
C GLY A 77 0.15 -6.71 -1.44
N THR A 78 0.64 -6.17 -2.57
CA THR A 78 1.49 -6.88 -3.53
C THR A 78 2.94 -6.41 -3.41
N ASN A 79 3.87 -7.36 -3.23
CA ASN A 79 5.30 -7.04 -3.25
C ASN A 79 5.78 -6.87 -4.70
N ILE A 80 6.18 -5.65 -5.06
CA ILE A 80 6.68 -5.27 -6.39
C ILE A 80 7.82 -6.18 -6.88
N LYS A 81 8.67 -6.68 -5.97
CA LYS A 81 9.83 -7.50 -6.33
C LYS A 81 9.48 -8.96 -6.61
N THR A 82 8.31 -9.42 -6.19
CA THR A 82 7.87 -10.84 -6.28
C THR A 82 6.52 -11.00 -6.95
N ASN A 83 6.00 -9.98 -7.64
CA ASN A 83 4.82 -10.18 -8.49
C ASN A 83 5.15 -11.13 -9.66
N THR A 84 4.15 -11.83 -10.19
CA THR A 84 4.29 -12.84 -11.25
C THR A 84 4.99 -12.31 -12.51
N TYR A 85 5.01 -10.99 -12.70
CA TYR A 85 5.53 -10.32 -13.88
C TYR A 85 6.92 -9.69 -13.68
N GLY A 86 7.43 -9.59 -12.45
CA GLY A 86 8.71 -8.97 -12.12
C GLY A 86 8.82 -7.47 -12.42
N THR A 87 7.71 -6.74 -12.57
CA THR A 87 7.69 -5.32 -12.97
C THR A 87 6.65 -4.49 -12.23
N SER A 88 6.97 -3.21 -12.01
CA SER A 88 6.13 -2.17 -11.39
C SER A 88 5.52 -1.18 -12.40
N THR A 89 5.48 -1.51 -13.70
CA THR A 89 4.87 -0.61 -14.69
C THR A 89 3.36 -0.54 -14.48
N LYS A 90 2.78 0.67 -14.54
CA LYS A 90 1.35 0.93 -14.31
C LYS A 90 0.43 0.00 -15.12
N GLU A 91 0.80 -0.29 -16.38
CA GLU A 91 0.08 -1.22 -17.26
C GLU A 91 0.02 -2.66 -16.71
N VAL A 92 1.09 -3.14 -16.07
CA VAL A 92 1.16 -4.51 -15.54
C VAL A 92 0.32 -4.65 -14.26
N LEU A 93 0.31 -3.62 -13.42
CA LEU A 93 -0.53 -3.57 -12.21
C LEU A 93 -2.02 -3.47 -12.57
N GLN A 94 -2.38 -2.71 -13.60
CA GLN A 94 -3.75 -2.63 -14.12
C GLN A 94 -4.22 -3.97 -14.71
N ASN A 95 -3.35 -4.74 -15.36
CA ASN A 95 -3.71 -6.06 -15.89
C ASN A 95 -3.93 -7.10 -14.78
N LEU A 96 -3.16 -7.05 -13.70
CA LEU A 96 -3.37 -7.89 -12.51
C LEU A 96 -4.73 -7.66 -11.82
N GLU A 97 -5.26 -6.44 -11.89
CA GLU A 97 -6.61 -6.12 -11.40
C GLU A 97 -7.73 -6.62 -12.33
N ASN A 98 -7.51 -6.62 -13.65
CA ASN A 98 -8.52 -7.06 -14.62
C ASN A 98 -8.66 -8.59 -14.73
N ASP A 99 -7.64 -9.34 -14.31
CA ASP A 99 -7.64 -10.81 -14.33
C ASP A 99 -8.18 -11.46 -13.05
N ASN A 100 -8.60 -10.67 -12.03
CA ASN A 100 -9.28 -11.13 -10.81
C ASN A 100 -10.74 -10.68 -10.75
#